data_AF-A0AA89AR78-F1
#
_entry.id   AF-A0AA89AR78-F1
#
_cell.length_a   1.000
_cell.length_b   1.000
_cell.length_c   1.000
_cell.angle_alpha   90.00
_cell.angle_beta   90.00
_cell.angle_gamma   90.00
#
_symmetry.space_group_name_H-M   'P 1'
#
loop_
_entity.id
_entity.type
_entity.pdbx_description
1 polymer ?
#
loop_
_entity_poly.entity_id
_entity_poly.type
_entity_poly.pdbx_seq_one_letter_code
_entity_poly.pdbx_strand_id
1 'polypeptide(L)'
;MVPVSYFQFESSLHDLVDLRFFVGYGLELSRIVPLIIYHLKRRYLCKTEAELKEAWAPVDLGYGRRIPEDMLVVTIVLCYSVIAPVIIPFGVMYFGLGWLVLRNQALKVYVPSNESYGRMWPHIHTRILAALIIYQVTMIGYFIAKEYRSTPVLIPLPILSFIFASICSKKFYRYFQFTALEVACRELKETPNMELIFRSFIPPSLSADKSDDDHFEDALSHVSRSGSFA
;
A
#
# COMPACT_ATOMS: atom_id res chain seq x y z
N MET A 1 49.40 25.20 -1.81
CA MET A 1 48.54 25.61 -0.68
C MET A 1 47.20 26.02 -1.30
N VAL A 2 46.32 25.05 -1.55
CA VAL A 2 44.98 25.33 -2.09
C VAL A 2 44.15 25.90 -0.92
N PRO A 3 43.48 27.05 -1.06
CA PRO A 3 42.90 27.73 0.09
C PRO A 3 41.73 26.91 0.63
N VAL A 4 41.76 26.63 1.94
CA VAL A 4 40.71 25.96 2.72
C VAL A 4 39.31 26.55 2.43
N SER A 5 39.26 27.82 2.05
CA SER A 5 38.07 28.59 1.64
C SER A 5 37.32 27.99 0.43
N TYR A 6 38.03 27.47 -0.58
CA TYR A 6 37.40 26.89 -1.78
C TYR A 6 36.78 25.53 -1.48
N PHE A 7 37.48 24.69 -0.71
CA PHE A 7 36.97 23.37 -0.32
C PHE A 7 35.76 23.48 0.61
N GLN A 8 35.71 24.50 1.46
CA GLN A 8 34.60 24.78 2.37
C GLN A 8 33.37 25.39 1.66
N PHE A 9 33.58 26.12 0.56
CA PHE A 9 32.51 26.66 -0.28
C PHE A 9 31.89 25.59 -1.19
N GLU A 10 32.70 24.68 -1.74
CA GLU A 10 32.23 23.57 -2.57
C GLU A 10 31.44 22.54 -1.75
N SER A 11 31.92 22.20 -0.55
CA SER A 11 31.16 21.37 0.41
C SER A 11 29.85 22.04 0.85
N SER A 12 29.86 23.34 1.14
CA SER A 12 28.63 24.08 1.48
C SER A 12 27.61 24.13 0.32
N LEU A 13 28.09 24.20 -0.93
CA LEU A 13 27.22 24.17 -2.11
C LEU A 13 26.64 22.77 -2.35
N HIS A 14 27.44 21.71 -2.16
CA HIS A 14 26.95 20.34 -2.20
C HIS A 14 25.92 20.09 -1.10
N ASP A 15 26.18 20.53 0.14
CA ASP A 15 25.22 20.40 1.25
C ASP A 15 23.93 21.20 1.00
N LEU A 16 24.03 22.40 0.39
CA LEU A 16 22.85 23.23 0.09
C LEU A 16 22.05 22.70 -1.11
N VAL A 17 22.72 22.13 -2.11
CA VAL A 17 22.07 21.45 -3.24
C VAL A 17 21.43 20.16 -2.74
N ASP A 18 22.12 19.37 -1.93
CA ASP A 18 21.59 18.14 -1.34
C ASP A 18 20.42 18.44 -0.40
N LEU A 19 20.48 19.51 0.41
CA LEU A 19 19.38 19.94 1.27
C LEU A 19 18.18 20.43 0.45
N ARG A 20 18.41 21.15 -0.65
CA ARG A 20 17.33 21.60 -1.55
C ARG A 20 16.72 20.46 -2.34
N PHE A 21 17.53 19.50 -2.81
CA PHE A 21 17.06 18.26 -3.42
C PHE A 21 16.29 17.41 -2.42
N PHE A 22 16.80 17.28 -1.20
CA PHE A 22 16.19 16.53 -0.11
C PHE A 22 14.85 17.09 0.34
N VAL A 23 14.77 18.41 0.51
CA VAL A 23 13.51 19.07 0.85
C VAL A 23 12.55 19.04 -0.35
N GLY A 24 13.02 19.28 -1.57
CA GLY A 24 12.19 19.26 -2.78
C GLY A 24 11.62 17.89 -3.12
N TYR A 25 12.48 16.88 -3.30
CA TYR A 25 12.07 15.51 -3.63
C TYR A 25 11.41 14.80 -2.44
N GLY A 26 11.86 15.07 -1.22
CA GLY A 26 11.25 14.54 0.00
C GLY A 26 9.83 15.04 0.20
N LEU A 27 9.54 16.31 -0.11
CA LEU A 27 8.17 16.83 -0.10
C LEU A 27 7.33 16.38 -1.30
N GLU A 28 7.92 16.29 -2.51
CA GLU A 28 7.20 15.80 -3.70
C GLU A 28 6.76 14.33 -3.56
N LEU A 29 7.62 13.46 -3.03
CA LEU A 29 7.29 12.06 -2.76
C LEU A 29 6.25 11.91 -1.64
N SER A 30 6.20 12.86 -0.71
CA SER A 30 5.51 12.62 0.55
C SER A 30 3.98 12.53 0.42
N ARG A 31 3.36 12.98 -0.68
CA ARG A 31 1.88 13.08 -0.78
C ARG A 31 1.21 13.66 0.49
N ILE A 32 1.94 14.49 1.25
CA ILE A 32 1.41 15.17 2.45
C ILE A 32 0.23 16.06 2.06
N VAL A 33 0.28 16.65 0.86
CA VAL A 33 -0.76 17.52 0.31
C VAL A 33 -2.11 16.80 0.15
N PRO A 34 -2.24 15.66 -0.56
CA PRO A 34 -3.51 14.93 -0.61
C PRO A 34 -3.95 14.36 0.75
N LEU A 35 -3.02 14.05 1.67
CA LEU A 35 -3.35 13.59 3.03
C LEU A 35 -4.00 14.71 3.87
N ILE A 36 -3.41 15.91 3.83
CA ILE A 36 -3.92 17.12 4.48
C ILE A 36 -5.26 17.53 3.85
N ILE A 37 -5.34 17.53 2.52
CA ILE A 37 -6.58 17.85 1.79
C ILE A 37 -7.67 16.83 2.13
N TYR A 38 -7.36 15.54 2.21
CA TYR A 38 -8.34 14.52 2.63
C TYR A 38 -8.86 14.77 4.05
N HIS A 39 -7.98 15.10 5.01
CA HIS A 39 -8.40 15.40 6.37
C HIS A 39 -9.18 16.72 6.50
N LEU A 40 -8.85 17.76 5.72
CA LEU A 40 -9.66 18.96 5.64
C LEU A 40 -11.02 18.67 4.98
N LYS A 41 -11.01 17.97 3.86
CA LYS A 41 -12.22 17.65 3.09
C LYS A 41 -13.22 16.84 3.94
N ARG A 42 -12.73 15.89 4.75
CA ARG A 42 -13.55 15.14 5.73
C ARG A 42 -14.17 16.01 6.83
N ARG A 43 -13.53 17.14 7.19
CA ARG A 43 -14.03 18.02 8.26
C ARG A 43 -15.10 19.01 7.79
N TYR A 44 -15.20 19.28 6.49
CA TYR A 44 -15.97 20.41 5.96
C TYR A 44 -17.13 20.07 4.99
N LEU A 45 -17.40 18.79 4.67
CA LEU A 45 -18.29 18.38 3.56
C LEU A 45 -19.62 17.71 3.94
N CYS A 46 -20.29 18.16 5.00
CA CYS A 46 -21.68 17.73 5.27
C CYS A 46 -22.60 18.95 5.29
N LYS A 47 -23.38 19.16 4.22
CA LYS A 47 -24.42 20.22 4.16
C LYS A 47 -25.81 19.76 3.67
N THR A 48 -26.00 18.53 3.15
CA THR A 48 -27.33 18.07 2.65
C THR A 48 -27.55 16.56 2.91
N GLU A 49 -28.73 16.13 3.37
CA GLU A 49 -29.04 14.75 3.82
C GLU A 49 -29.05 13.69 2.70
N ALA A 50 -29.44 14.02 1.47
CA ALA A 50 -29.41 13.08 0.34
C ALA A 50 -27.99 12.84 -0.18
N GLU A 51 -27.20 13.90 -0.33
CA GLU A 51 -25.76 13.79 -0.59
C GLU A 51 -25.00 13.20 0.59
N LEU A 52 -25.54 13.29 1.80
CA LEU A 52 -25.02 12.60 2.98
C LEU A 52 -25.12 11.09 2.78
N LYS A 53 -26.30 10.56 2.42
CA LYS A 53 -26.52 9.10 2.24
C LYS A 53 -25.63 8.54 1.11
N GLU A 54 -25.45 9.30 0.03
CA GLU A 54 -24.52 8.93 -1.06
C GLU A 54 -23.04 9.12 -0.68
N ALA A 55 -22.70 10.13 0.14
CA ALA A 55 -21.34 10.32 0.68
C ALA A 55 -20.97 9.32 1.80
N TRP A 56 -21.97 8.75 2.48
CA TRP A 56 -21.82 7.64 3.42
C TRP A 56 -21.72 6.29 2.71
N ALA A 57 -22.01 6.21 1.40
CA ALA A 57 -21.74 5.01 0.62
C ALA A 57 -20.24 4.69 0.75
N PRO A 58 -19.89 3.46 1.16
CA PRO A 58 -18.51 3.11 1.44
C PRO A 58 -17.68 3.24 0.17
N VAL A 59 -16.80 4.24 0.15
CA VAL A 59 -15.87 4.45 -0.95
C VAL A 59 -14.87 3.30 -0.94
N ASP A 60 -14.69 2.61 -2.07
CA ASP A 60 -13.68 1.54 -2.17
C ASP A 60 -12.28 2.10 -1.83
N LEU A 61 -11.48 1.29 -1.15
CA LEU A 61 -10.07 1.56 -0.85
C LEU A 61 -9.25 1.89 -2.11
N GLY A 62 -9.75 1.56 -3.30
CA GLY A 62 -9.08 1.90 -4.56
C GLY A 62 -7.75 1.17 -4.66
N TYR A 63 -7.76 -0.09 -4.20
CA TYR A 63 -6.61 -0.99 -4.16
C TYR A 63 -5.82 -1.02 -5.47
N GLY A 64 -6.52 -0.98 -6.61
CA GLY A 64 -5.93 -1.00 -7.94
C GLY A 64 -5.08 0.22 -8.29
N ARG A 65 -5.28 1.38 -7.64
CA ARG A 65 -4.45 2.58 -7.85
C ARG A 65 -3.39 2.76 -6.75
N ARG A 66 -3.77 2.60 -5.48
CA ARG A 66 -2.88 2.87 -4.36
C ARG A 66 -1.69 1.92 -4.30
N ILE A 67 -1.94 0.61 -4.46
CA ILE A 67 -0.87 -0.39 -4.33
C ILE A 67 0.23 -0.19 -5.38
N PRO A 68 -0.06 -0.06 -6.69
CA PRO A 68 0.99 0.21 -7.67
C PRO A 68 1.77 1.49 -7.37
N GLU A 69 1.09 2.53 -6.90
CA GLU A 69 1.71 3.82 -6.58
C GLU A 69 2.67 3.70 -5.38
N ASP A 70 2.25 3.02 -4.32
CA ASP A 70 3.11 2.76 -3.15
C ASP A 70 4.28 1.83 -3.50
N MET A 71 4.07 0.81 -4.35
CA MET A 71 5.14 -0.06 -4.83
C MET A 71 6.18 0.70 -5.66
N LEU A 72 5.77 1.70 -6.43
CA LEU A 72 6.67 2.57 -7.18
C LEU A 72 7.52 3.41 -6.22
N VAL A 73 6.91 4.00 -5.18
CA VAL A 73 7.64 4.73 -4.15
C VAL A 73 8.66 3.84 -3.43
N VAL A 74 8.28 2.60 -3.06
CA VAL A 74 9.23 1.62 -2.48
C VAL A 74 10.42 1.41 -3.41
N THR A 75 10.16 1.22 -4.71
CA THR A 75 11.21 0.96 -5.70
C THR A 75 12.17 2.13 -5.84
N ILE A 76 11.65 3.37 -5.89
CA ILE A 76 12.48 4.59 -5.95
C ILE A 76 13.33 4.69 -4.68
N VAL A 77 12.72 4.63 -3.50
CA VAL A 77 13.44 4.73 -2.22
C VAL A 77 14.54 3.67 -2.13
N LEU A 78 14.25 2.44 -2.53
CA LEU A 78 15.20 1.35 -2.53
C LEU A 78 16.36 1.63 -3.50
N CYS A 79 16.09 1.98 -4.76
CA CYS A 79 17.14 2.23 -5.76
C CYS A 79 18.04 3.42 -5.41
N TYR A 80 17.45 4.52 -4.93
CA TYR A 80 18.20 5.72 -4.55
C TYR A 80 18.94 5.58 -3.22
N SER A 81 18.59 4.61 -2.36
CA SER A 81 19.26 4.42 -1.07
C SER A 81 20.76 4.14 -1.18
N VAL A 82 21.23 3.52 -2.27
CA VAL A 82 22.66 3.27 -2.53
C VAL A 82 23.40 4.55 -2.90
N ILE A 83 22.71 5.45 -3.61
CA ILE A 83 23.30 6.70 -4.14
C ILE A 83 23.30 7.75 -3.04
N ALA A 84 22.15 7.95 -2.38
CA ALA A 84 21.93 8.92 -1.34
C ALA A 84 21.15 8.26 -0.17
N PRO A 85 21.83 7.76 0.88
CA PRO A 85 21.17 7.04 2.00
C PRO A 85 20.21 7.92 2.79
N VAL A 86 20.35 9.23 2.63
CA VAL A 86 19.51 10.29 3.19
C VAL A 86 18.04 10.17 2.76
N ILE A 87 17.72 9.48 1.65
CA ILE A 87 16.33 9.21 1.23
C ILE A 87 15.59 8.18 2.13
N ILE A 88 16.33 7.30 2.84
CA ILE A 88 15.75 6.24 3.67
C ILE A 88 14.81 6.79 4.76
N PRO A 89 15.21 7.77 5.61
CA PRO A 89 14.31 8.31 6.62
C PRO A 89 13.03 8.94 6.03
N PHE A 90 13.10 9.47 4.81
CA PHE A 90 11.93 10.04 4.09
C PHE A 90 10.98 8.94 3.65
N GLY A 91 11.53 7.85 3.09
CA GLY A 91 10.75 6.66 2.78
C GLY A 91 10.07 6.07 4.01
N VAL A 92 10.80 5.95 5.12
CA VAL A 92 10.23 5.43 6.38
C VAL A 92 9.11 6.34 6.89
N MET A 93 9.30 7.66 6.85
CA MET A 93 8.27 8.62 7.25
C MET A 93 7.04 8.53 6.34
N TYR A 94 7.21 8.40 5.02
CA TYR A 94 6.13 8.20 4.06
C TYR A 94 5.31 6.94 4.38
N PHE A 95 5.97 5.79 4.52
CA PHE A 95 5.28 4.53 4.85
C PHE A 95 4.68 4.54 6.25
N GLY A 96 5.32 5.19 7.22
CA GLY A 96 4.81 5.32 8.59
C GLY A 96 3.52 6.14 8.67
N LEU A 97 3.49 7.31 8.03
CA LEU A 97 2.28 8.14 7.94
C LEU A 97 1.19 7.46 7.10
N GLY A 98 1.58 6.87 5.97
CA GLY A 98 0.68 6.11 5.10
C GLY A 98 0.03 4.94 5.86
N TRP A 99 0.80 4.19 6.64
CA TRP A 99 0.29 3.11 7.50
C TRP A 99 -0.71 3.62 8.53
N LEU A 100 -0.39 4.71 9.24
CA LEU A 100 -1.28 5.28 10.26
C LEU A 100 -2.62 5.71 9.66
N VAL A 101 -2.58 6.42 8.53
CA VAL A 101 -3.79 6.88 7.84
C VAL A 101 -4.58 5.70 7.28
N LEU A 102 -3.91 4.77 6.59
CA LEU A 102 -4.59 3.60 6.01
C LEU A 102 -5.25 2.76 7.10
N ARG A 103 -4.58 2.55 8.24
CA ARG A 103 -5.16 1.83 9.40
C ARG A 103 -6.38 2.55 9.95
N ASN A 104 -6.31 3.86 10.12
CA ASN A 104 -7.43 4.65 10.62
C ASN A 104 -8.61 4.66 9.64
N GLN A 105 -8.35 4.75 8.34
CA GLN A 105 -9.40 4.71 7.33
C GLN A 105 -9.99 3.30 7.19
N ALA A 106 -9.16 2.24 7.25
CA ALA A 106 -9.60 0.85 7.17
C ALA A 106 -10.54 0.46 8.32
N LEU A 107 -10.35 1.04 9.52
CA LEU A 107 -11.21 0.76 10.68
C LEU A 107 -12.49 1.59 10.74
N LYS A 108 -12.51 2.80 10.15
CA LYS A 108 -13.58 3.79 10.37
C LYS A 108 -14.39 4.17 9.14
N VAL A 109 -13.87 3.95 7.94
CA VAL A 109 -14.42 4.52 6.70
C VAL A 109 -14.61 3.46 5.62
N TYR A 110 -13.71 2.49 5.53
CA TYR A 110 -13.72 1.54 4.43
C TYR A 110 -14.45 0.26 4.77
N VAL A 111 -15.48 -0.03 3.98
CA VAL A 111 -16.12 -1.35 3.92
C VAL A 111 -15.55 -2.07 2.70
N PRO A 112 -14.92 -3.25 2.86
CA PRO A 112 -14.38 -3.99 1.72
C PRO A 112 -15.52 -4.40 0.78
N SER A 113 -15.46 -3.97 -0.48
CA SER A 113 -16.44 -4.32 -1.52
C SER A 113 -16.35 -5.78 -1.94
N ASN A 114 -15.16 -6.38 -1.83
CA ASN A 114 -14.88 -7.75 -2.25
C ASN A 114 -13.95 -8.45 -1.25
N GLU A 115 -14.36 -9.64 -0.79
CA GLU A 115 -13.52 -10.50 0.03
C GLU A 115 -12.52 -11.28 -0.84
N SER A 116 -11.33 -10.72 -1.02
CA SER A 116 -10.29 -11.32 -1.89
C SER A 116 -9.37 -12.32 -1.16
N TYR A 117 -9.53 -12.53 0.15
CA TYR A 117 -8.73 -13.46 0.99
C TYR A 117 -7.20 -13.40 0.74
N GLY A 118 -6.67 -12.22 0.43
CA GLY A 118 -5.23 -12.05 0.17
C GLY A 118 -4.74 -12.53 -1.19
N ARG A 119 -5.62 -12.81 -2.17
CA ARG A 119 -5.25 -13.22 -3.53
C ARG A 119 -4.33 -12.22 -4.25
N MET A 120 -4.31 -10.96 -3.82
CA MET A 120 -3.41 -9.93 -4.36
C MET A 120 -1.97 -9.98 -3.78
N TRP A 121 -1.77 -10.64 -2.63
CA TRP A 121 -0.46 -10.79 -1.99
C TRP A 121 0.65 -11.34 -2.91
N PRO A 122 0.44 -12.44 -3.68
CA PRO A 122 1.46 -12.92 -4.60
C PRO A 122 1.85 -11.89 -5.68
N HIS A 123 0.90 -11.07 -6.14
CA HIS A 123 1.19 -9.97 -7.08
C HIS A 123 2.02 -8.87 -6.43
N ILE A 124 1.78 -8.55 -5.17
CA ILE A 124 2.59 -7.58 -4.41
C ILE A 124 4.00 -8.13 -4.18
N HIS A 125 4.11 -9.37 -3.71
CA HIS A 125 5.38 -10.04 -3.44
C HIS A 125 6.28 -10.12 -4.68
N THR A 126 5.73 -10.50 -5.84
CA THR A 126 6.48 -10.54 -7.11
C THR A 126 7.00 -9.17 -7.53
N ARG A 127 6.23 -8.10 -7.32
CA ARG A 127 6.67 -6.72 -7.58
C ARG A 127 7.77 -6.27 -6.63
N ILE A 128 7.68 -6.62 -5.34
CA ILE A 128 8.73 -6.32 -4.34
C ILE A 128 10.04 -7.04 -4.72
N LEU A 129 9.97 -8.30 -5.13
CA LEU A 129 11.13 -9.04 -5.61
C LEU A 129 11.73 -8.44 -6.89
N ALA A 130 10.89 -7.97 -7.81
CA ALA A 130 11.36 -7.25 -8.99
C ALA A 130 12.10 -5.95 -8.59
N ALA A 131 11.54 -5.18 -7.65
CA ALA A 131 12.18 -3.98 -7.12
C ALA A 131 13.53 -4.29 -6.44
N LEU A 132 13.64 -5.41 -5.71
CA LEU A 132 14.87 -5.89 -5.10
C LEU A 132 15.94 -6.22 -6.16
N ILE A 133 15.56 -6.89 -7.24
CA ILE A 133 16.48 -7.22 -8.35
C ILE A 133 16.95 -5.94 -9.04
N ILE A 134 16.03 -4.99 -9.30
CA ILE A 134 16.39 -3.68 -9.87
C ILE A 134 17.39 -2.96 -8.96
N TYR A 135 17.14 -2.94 -7.65
CA TYR A 135 18.06 -2.38 -6.65
C TYR A 135 19.46 -3.01 -6.72
N GLN A 136 19.55 -4.33 -6.82
CA GLN A 136 20.84 -5.03 -6.92
C GLN A 136 21.58 -4.68 -8.22
N VAL A 137 20.86 -4.54 -9.34
CA VAL A 137 21.43 -4.07 -10.62
C VAL A 137 21.92 -2.63 -10.51
N THR A 138 21.13 -1.72 -9.92
CA THR A 138 21.52 -0.33 -9.67
C THR A 138 22.74 -0.25 -8.76
N MET A 139 22.79 -1.08 -7.71
CA MET A 139 23.93 -1.17 -6.81
C MET A 139 25.21 -1.57 -7.55
N ILE A 140 25.15 -2.64 -8.35
CA ILE A 140 26.29 -3.07 -9.19
C ILE A 140 26.70 -1.93 -10.14
N GLY A 141 25.76 -1.29 -10.82
CA GLY A 141 26.02 -0.16 -11.72
C GLY A 141 26.74 1.00 -11.03
N TYR A 142 26.34 1.34 -9.81
CA TYR A 142 26.98 2.39 -9.01
C TYR A 142 28.42 2.04 -8.62
N PHE A 143 28.68 0.80 -8.18
CA PHE A 143 30.04 0.36 -7.82
C PHE A 143 30.97 0.22 -9.03
N ILE A 144 30.44 -0.18 -10.20
CA ILE A 144 31.20 -0.16 -11.47
C ILE A 144 31.63 1.26 -11.79
N ALA A 145 30.72 2.24 -11.71
CA ALA A 145 31.01 3.65 -11.98
C ALA A 145 32.04 4.25 -11.01
N LYS A 146 32.14 3.72 -9.79
CA LYS A 146 33.14 4.10 -8.78
C LYS A 146 34.46 3.31 -8.87
N GLU A 147 34.64 2.48 -9.91
CA GLU A 147 35.82 1.64 -10.16
C GLU A 147 36.26 0.77 -8.96
N TYR A 148 35.29 0.28 -8.19
CA TYR A 148 35.59 -0.49 -6.98
C TYR A 148 36.07 -1.90 -7.34
N ARG A 149 37.28 -2.29 -6.90
CA ARG A 149 37.89 -3.59 -7.24
C ARG A 149 37.09 -4.81 -6.75
N SER A 150 36.26 -4.65 -5.72
CA SER A 150 35.43 -5.75 -5.16
C SER A 150 34.05 -5.91 -5.81
N THR A 151 33.74 -5.15 -6.87
CA THR A 151 32.47 -5.25 -7.61
C THR A 151 32.07 -6.68 -8.05
N PRO A 152 32.96 -7.59 -8.51
CA PRO A 152 32.53 -8.92 -8.94
C PRO A 152 31.92 -9.78 -7.82
N VAL A 153 32.16 -9.46 -6.54
CA VAL A 153 31.54 -10.15 -5.40
C VAL A 153 30.02 -9.89 -5.33
N LEU A 154 29.52 -8.80 -5.94
CA LEU A 154 28.10 -8.45 -5.92
C LEU A 154 27.29 -9.16 -7.03
N ILE A 155 27.93 -9.64 -8.09
CA ILE A 155 27.30 -10.33 -9.23
C ILE A 155 26.48 -11.58 -8.84
N PRO A 156 26.89 -12.44 -7.88
CA PRO A 156 26.07 -13.59 -7.50
C PRO A 156 24.77 -13.23 -6.76
N LEU A 157 24.65 -12.04 -6.15
CA LEU A 157 23.46 -11.63 -5.39
C LEU A 157 22.15 -11.57 -6.22
N PRO A 158 22.12 -10.95 -7.42
CA PRO A 158 20.92 -10.96 -8.26
C PRO A 158 20.53 -12.36 -8.74
N ILE A 159 21.50 -13.23 -9.00
CA ILE A 159 21.25 -14.62 -9.39
C ILE A 159 20.57 -15.37 -8.24
N LEU A 160 21.11 -15.26 -7.02
CA LEU A 160 20.53 -15.88 -5.83
C LEU A 160 19.12 -15.36 -5.55
N SER A 161 18.90 -14.05 -5.71
CA SER A 161 17.60 -13.41 -5.49
C SER A 161 16.56 -13.86 -6.51
N PHE A 162 16.96 -14.05 -7.78
CA PHE A 162 16.10 -14.60 -8.82
C PHE A 162 15.73 -16.08 -8.57
N ILE A 163 16.69 -16.88 -8.11
CA ILE A 163 16.43 -18.29 -7.73
C ILE A 163 15.46 -18.33 -6.56
N PHE A 164 15.68 -17.50 -5.53
CA PHE A 164 14.78 -17.37 -4.39
C PHE A 164 13.36 -16.96 -4.82
N ALA A 165 13.25 -15.95 -5.68
CA ALA A 165 11.98 -15.50 -6.25
C ALA A 165 11.23 -16.66 -6.95
N SER A 166 11.96 -17.45 -7.74
CA SER A 166 11.41 -18.60 -8.47
C SER A 166 10.94 -19.72 -7.54
N ILE A 167 11.72 -20.05 -6.50
CA ILE A 167 11.37 -21.06 -5.50
C ILE A 167 10.13 -20.61 -4.72
N CYS A 168 10.10 -19.37 -4.25
CA CYS A 168 8.97 -18.81 -3.52
C CYS A 168 7.70 -18.76 -4.37
N SER A 169 7.82 -18.39 -5.64
CA SER A 169 6.67 -18.38 -6.55
C SER A 169 6.15 -19.80 -6.78
N LYS A 170 7.01 -20.77 -7.07
CA LYS A 170 6.58 -22.16 -7.28
C LYS A 170 5.95 -22.78 -6.02
N LYS A 171 6.51 -22.49 -4.84
CA LYS A 171 6.05 -23.08 -3.58
C LYS A 171 4.78 -22.42 -3.06
N PHE A 172 4.78 -21.09 -2.94
CA PHE A 172 3.73 -20.36 -2.21
C PHE A 172 2.56 -19.94 -3.09
N TYR A 173 2.77 -19.65 -4.38
CA TYR A 173 1.71 -19.14 -5.25
C TYR A 173 0.50 -20.08 -5.34
N ARG A 174 0.75 -21.39 -5.32
CA ARG A 174 -0.32 -22.40 -5.36
C ARG A 174 -1.28 -22.32 -4.16
N TYR A 175 -0.79 -21.95 -2.99
CA TYR A 175 -1.62 -21.81 -1.77
C TYR A 175 -2.54 -20.59 -1.81
N PHE A 176 -2.18 -19.54 -2.56
CA PHE A 176 -3.02 -18.34 -2.69
C PHE A 176 -4.07 -18.45 -3.80
N GLN A 177 -3.88 -19.37 -4.75
CA GLN A 177 -4.83 -19.59 -5.84
C GLN A 177 -5.96 -20.53 -5.44
N PHE A 178 -5.63 -21.59 -4.70
CA PHE A 178 -6.56 -22.67 -4.36
C PHE A 178 -6.70 -22.82 -2.85
N THR A 179 -7.94 -22.85 -2.37
CA THR A 179 -8.26 -23.20 -0.99
C THR A 179 -7.96 -24.69 -0.76
N ALA A 180 -7.26 -25.00 0.32
CA ALA A 180 -6.91 -26.39 0.65
C ALA A 180 -8.17 -27.21 0.99
N LEU A 181 -8.27 -28.42 0.41
CA LEU A 181 -9.41 -29.32 0.64
C LEU A 181 -9.56 -29.68 2.12
N GLU A 182 -8.45 -29.85 2.85
CA GLU A 182 -8.45 -30.08 4.29
C GLU A 182 -9.18 -28.98 5.07
N VAL A 183 -9.03 -27.72 4.65
CA VAL A 183 -9.73 -26.57 5.28
C VAL A 183 -11.21 -26.58 4.90
N ALA A 184 -11.52 -26.93 3.65
CA ALA A 184 -12.90 -27.01 3.16
C ALA A 184 -13.69 -28.18 3.78
N CYS A 185 -13.02 -29.27 4.16
CA CYS A 185 -13.64 -30.43 4.80
C CYS A 185 -13.82 -30.29 6.32
N ARG A 186 -13.34 -29.21 6.95
CA ARG A 186 -13.62 -28.97 8.38
C ARG A 186 -15.11 -28.70 8.55
N GLU A 187 -15.68 -29.23 9.63
CA GLU A 187 -17.09 -29.03 10.00
C GLU A 187 -17.43 -27.54 9.92
N LEU A 188 -18.42 -27.22 9.08
CA LEU A 188 -18.91 -25.86 8.93
C LEU A 188 -19.61 -25.48 10.24
N LYS A 189 -19.27 -24.30 10.76
CA LYS A 189 -19.88 -23.76 11.98
C LYS A 189 -21.39 -23.50 11.81
N GLU A 190 -21.82 -23.29 10.57
CA GLU A 190 -23.20 -23.01 10.17
C GLU A 190 -23.62 -23.93 9.02
N THR A 191 -24.84 -24.44 9.07
CA THR A 191 -25.39 -25.26 7.98
C THR A 191 -25.72 -24.36 6.79
N PRO A 192 -25.28 -24.71 5.56
CA PRO A 192 -25.53 -23.88 4.39
C PRO A 192 -27.02 -23.87 4.05
N ASN A 193 -27.63 -22.68 4.06
CA ASN A 193 -28.99 -22.49 3.57
C ASN A 193 -29.00 -22.42 2.04
N MET A 194 -29.53 -23.46 1.40
CA MET A 194 -29.53 -23.60 -0.06
C MET A 194 -30.33 -22.50 -0.78
N GLU A 195 -31.38 -21.96 -0.15
CA GLU A 195 -32.18 -20.86 -0.71
C GLU A 195 -31.39 -19.55 -0.73
N LEU A 196 -30.59 -19.29 0.31
CA LEU A 196 -29.73 -18.11 0.39
C LEU A 196 -28.65 -18.15 -0.69
N ILE A 197 -28.05 -19.34 -0.92
CA ILE A 197 -27.08 -19.55 -2.00
C ILE A 197 -27.73 -19.26 -3.35
N PHE A 198 -28.91 -19.83 -3.63
CA PHE A 198 -29.59 -19.61 -4.90
C PHE A 198 -29.90 -18.12 -5.13
N ARG A 199 -30.43 -17.42 -4.12
CA ARG A 199 -30.73 -15.99 -4.18
C ARG A 199 -29.50 -15.12 -4.42
N SER A 200 -28.34 -15.48 -3.86
CA SER A 200 -27.10 -14.70 -4.02
C SER A 200 -26.60 -14.61 -5.47
N PHE A 201 -26.98 -15.55 -6.33
CA PHE A 201 -26.60 -15.56 -7.76
C PHE A 201 -27.69 -14.97 -8.67
N ILE A 202 -28.82 -14.48 -8.12
CA ILE A 202 -29.85 -13.79 -8.91
C ILE A 202 -29.36 -12.36 -9.20
N PRO A 203 -29.35 -11.91 -10.46
CA PRO A 203 -28.93 -10.55 -10.78
C PRO A 203 -29.87 -9.52 -10.13
N PRO A 204 -29.36 -8.36 -9.69
CA PRO A 204 -30.16 -7.36 -8.94
C PRO A 204 -31.42 -6.87 -9.66
N SER A 205 -31.46 -7.00 -11.00
CA SER A 205 -32.61 -6.61 -11.82
C SER A 205 -33.80 -7.58 -11.73
N LEU A 206 -33.57 -8.81 -11.26
CA LEU A 206 -34.54 -9.91 -11.18
C LEU A 206 -34.85 -10.32 -9.73
N SER A 207 -34.19 -9.73 -8.73
CA SER A 207 -34.49 -9.98 -7.32
C SER A 207 -35.81 -9.31 -6.94
N ALA A 208 -36.71 -10.09 -6.34
CA ALA A 208 -38.04 -9.62 -5.92
C ALA A 208 -37.98 -8.68 -4.69
N ASP A 209 -36.86 -8.65 -3.96
CA ASP A 209 -36.59 -7.65 -2.93
C ASP A 209 -36.05 -6.37 -3.58
N LYS A 210 -36.80 -5.29 -3.40
CA LYS A 210 -36.26 -3.93 -3.54
C LYS A 210 -35.34 -3.71 -2.36
N SER A 211 -34.03 -3.86 -2.57
CA SER A 211 -32.94 -3.31 -1.74
C SER A 211 -33.34 -3.00 -0.28
N ASP A 212 -33.16 -3.96 0.62
CA ASP A 212 -33.27 -3.73 2.06
C ASP A 212 -32.27 -2.63 2.46
N ASP A 213 -32.78 -1.42 2.63
CA ASP A 213 -32.17 -0.31 3.36
C ASP A 213 -31.90 -0.68 4.84
N ASP A 214 -32.30 -1.87 5.28
CA ASP A 214 -32.33 -2.31 6.68
C ASP A 214 -30.95 -2.69 7.24
N HIS A 215 -29.98 -3.11 6.40
CA HIS A 215 -28.63 -3.44 6.90
C HIS A 215 -27.84 -2.18 7.34
N PHE A 216 -28.23 -0.98 6.89
CA PHE A 216 -27.61 0.28 7.32
C PHE A 216 -28.28 0.87 8.58
N GLU A 217 -29.59 0.65 8.75
CA GLU A 217 -30.36 1.01 9.95
C GLU A 217 -29.89 0.23 11.19
N ASP A 218 -29.62 -1.08 11.06
CA ASP A 218 -29.17 -1.90 12.20
C ASP A 218 -27.79 -1.53 12.74
N ALA A 219 -26.89 -1.01 11.89
CA ALA A 219 -25.59 -0.50 12.33
C ALA A 219 -25.71 0.85 13.07
N LEU A 220 -26.73 1.66 12.75
CA LEU A 220 -27.01 2.95 13.38
C LEU A 220 -27.81 2.81 14.68
N SER A 221 -28.71 1.84 14.77
CA SER A 221 -29.50 1.56 15.97
C SER A 221 -28.63 1.13 17.16
N HIS A 222 -27.53 0.42 16.89
CA HIS A 222 -26.52 0.03 17.88
C HIS A 222 -25.69 1.23 18.40
N VAL A 223 -25.50 2.27 17.59
CA VAL A 223 -24.77 3.49 18.00
C VAL A 223 -25.68 4.45 18.76
N SER A 224 -26.95 4.57 18.35
CA SER A 224 -27.96 5.42 19.00
C SER A 224 -28.28 4.97 20.44
N ARG A 225 -28.37 3.66 20.71
CA ARG A 225 -28.62 3.15 22.08
C ARG A 225 -27.48 3.39 23.07
N SER A 226 -26.26 3.64 22.61
CA SER A 226 -25.10 3.86 23.50
C SER A 226 -24.94 5.31 23.96
N GLY A 227 -25.71 6.26 23.40
CA GLY A 227 -25.65 7.69 23.72
C GLY A 227 -26.70 8.20 24.72
N SER A 228 -27.60 7.36 25.23
CA SER A 228 -28.75 7.78 26.06
C SER A 228 -28.68 7.32 27.52
N PHE A 229 -27.48 7.28 28.10
CA PHE A 229 -27.30 7.16 29.55
C PHE A 229 -26.31 8.23 30.04
N ALA A 230 -26.82 9.44 30.25
CA ALA A 230 -26.30 10.46 31.16
C ALA A 230 -27.46 11.37 31.56
#